data_AF-A0A819J3K8-F1
#
_entry.id   AF-A0A819J3K8-F1
#
_cell.length_a   1.000
_cell.length_b   1.000
_cell.length_c   1.000
_cell.angle_alpha   90.00
_cell.angle_beta   90.00
_cell.angle_gamma   90.00
#
_symmetry.space_group_name_H-M   'P 1'
#
loop_
_entity.id
_entity.type
_entity.pdbx_description
1 polymer ?
#
loop_
_entity_poly.entity_id
_entity_poly.type
_entity_poly.pdbx_seq_one_letter_code
_entity_poly.pdbx_strand_id
1 'polypeptide(L)'
;MLTDFQRRYKLPVTGKLDQQTLKLMNTPRCGVLDRPVAFTLANSWPKKTFTWKWTDSNFPKFGEEKTSEQLRESFNDWAKYAPITFKEVSRNEKADFHVAFADNSDGPGRTLAYAYFPTNGRIRLDPAEPWTHRYDNDGTNFRLVATHEIGHALGLDHSTDSSSIMAPYYKLIKPEVLLPKDDRQGIQALYGTKTPPADKFTEGKTCGCAGWCRERGKPYGVCGNGHTCICSMTELTKENIGSGCTCDAWCRNRGYHKGGVCGDGYTCVCASSADPSTELEQLYLFVVVTIQNAQTGLRLDSNADGRVYTHAPKGGPFQVWHIINTNENSFNLKNYATGLFLDSNGNGDVYTLTRNGGANQKWTFNGRTIINVATGRALDSNYDGKLYTLAPNGGNFQNWIRQ
;
A
#
# COMPACT_ATOMS: atom_id res chain seq x y z
N MET A 1 -26.13 -13.95 -3.72
CA MET A 1 -25.82 -14.12 -2.28
C MET A 1 -24.71 -15.15 -2.05
N LEU A 2 -24.89 -16.45 -2.35
CA LEU A 2 -23.84 -17.46 -2.13
C LEU A 2 -22.77 -17.51 -3.24
N THR A 3 -23.18 -17.38 -4.51
CA THR A 3 -22.26 -17.30 -5.66
C THR A 3 -21.33 -16.10 -5.58
N ASP A 4 -21.79 -14.99 -5.00
CA ASP A 4 -20.99 -13.76 -4.86
C ASP A 4 -19.93 -13.91 -3.76
N PHE A 5 -20.27 -14.61 -2.68
CA PHE A 5 -19.31 -15.03 -1.65
C PHE A 5 -18.23 -15.91 -2.26
N GLN A 6 -18.62 -16.96 -3.00
CA GLN A 6 -17.68 -17.88 -3.64
C GLN A 6 -16.74 -17.17 -4.62
N ARG A 7 -17.27 -16.28 -5.47
CA ARG A 7 -16.45 -15.46 -6.38
C ARG A 7 -15.48 -14.57 -5.61
N ARG A 8 -15.95 -13.88 -4.56
CA ARG A 8 -15.12 -12.96 -3.77
C ARG A 8 -13.92 -13.66 -3.14
N TYR A 9 -14.13 -14.83 -2.57
CA TYR A 9 -13.07 -15.59 -1.89
C TYR A 9 -12.41 -16.65 -2.77
N LYS A 10 -12.59 -16.55 -4.10
CA LYS A 10 -11.95 -17.43 -5.09
C LYS A 10 -12.23 -18.93 -4.84
N LEU A 11 -13.40 -19.24 -4.30
CA LEU A 11 -13.92 -20.61 -4.17
C LEU A 11 -14.56 -21.06 -5.50
N PRO A 12 -14.67 -22.37 -5.75
CA PRO A 12 -15.48 -22.88 -6.85
C PRO A 12 -16.91 -22.32 -6.79
N VAL A 13 -17.36 -21.69 -7.87
CA VAL A 13 -18.68 -21.02 -7.93
C VAL A 13 -19.75 -22.06 -8.24
N THR A 14 -20.10 -22.86 -7.23
CA THR A 14 -21.09 -23.94 -7.32
C THR A 14 -22.52 -23.46 -7.08
N GLY A 15 -22.68 -22.31 -6.41
CA GLY A 15 -23.97 -21.83 -5.91
C GLY A 15 -24.55 -22.69 -4.78
N LYS A 16 -23.78 -23.65 -4.25
CA LYS A 16 -24.17 -24.56 -3.18
C LYS A 16 -23.30 -24.34 -1.95
N LEU A 17 -23.85 -24.62 -0.76
CA LEU A 17 -23.08 -24.60 0.49
C LEU A 17 -22.22 -25.86 0.59
N ASP A 18 -21.21 -25.96 -0.28
CA ASP A 18 -20.26 -27.06 -0.29
C ASP A 18 -19.29 -26.99 0.91
N GLN A 19 -18.55 -28.08 1.15
CA GLN A 19 -17.64 -28.18 2.29
C GLN A 19 -16.59 -27.08 2.33
N GLN A 20 -16.09 -26.61 1.17
CA GLN A 20 -15.09 -25.54 1.12
C GLN A 20 -15.71 -24.19 1.51
N THR A 21 -16.92 -23.91 1.00
CA THR A 21 -17.69 -22.72 1.33
C THR A 21 -18.05 -22.71 2.82
N LEU A 22 -18.55 -23.83 3.35
CA LEU A 22 -18.90 -23.96 4.76
C LEU A 22 -17.67 -23.81 5.68
N LYS A 23 -16.53 -24.41 5.30
CA LYS A 23 -15.27 -24.27 6.04
C LYS A 23 -14.84 -22.81 6.14
N LEU A 24 -14.89 -22.06 5.03
CA LEU A 24 -14.52 -20.65 5.05
C LEU A 24 -15.52 -19.80 5.85
N MET A 25 -16.82 -20.04 5.70
CA MET A 25 -17.86 -19.34 6.46
C MET A 25 -17.77 -19.56 7.98
N ASN A 26 -17.25 -20.71 8.41
CA ASN A 26 -17.01 -21.04 9.82
C ASN A 26 -15.60 -20.66 10.30
N THR A 27 -14.78 -20.03 9.47
CA THR A 27 -13.46 -19.56 9.89
C THR A 27 -13.61 -18.23 10.65
N PRO A 28 -13.01 -18.08 11.85
CA PRO A 28 -13.07 -16.82 12.59
C PRO A 28 -12.56 -15.65 11.75
N ARG A 29 -13.18 -14.48 11.89
CA ARG A 29 -12.91 -13.34 11.02
C ARG A 29 -13.19 -12.00 11.70
N CYS A 30 -12.75 -10.92 11.06
CA CYS A 30 -13.20 -9.57 11.35
C CYS A 30 -14.67 -9.37 10.95
N GLY A 31 -15.40 -8.59 11.76
CA GLY A 31 -16.80 -8.21 11.56
C GLY A 31 -17.02 -7.01 10.65
N VAL A 32 -15.96 -6.35 10.18
CA VAL A 32 -16.06 -5.31 9.16
C VAL A 32 -16.50 -5.92 7.82
N LEU A 33 -17.40 -5.24 7.11
CA LEU A 33 -17.94 -5.72 5.83
C LEU A 33 -16.86 -5.71 4.74
N ASP A 34 -16.76 -6.80 3.98
CA ASP A 34 -15.88 -6.91 2.81
C ASP A 34 -16.40 -6.08 1.64
N ARG A 35 -15.98 -4.82 1.60
CA ARG A 35 -16.37 -3.91 0.53
C ARG A 35 -15.55 -4.22 -0.74
N PRO A 36 -16.13 -4.09 -1.95
CA PRO A 36 -15.44 -4.30 -3.22
C PRO A 36 -14.53 -3.10 -3.59
N VAL A 37 -13.83 -2.57 -2.60
CA VAL A 37 -13.00 -1.37 -2.69
C VAL A 37 -11.54 -1.78 -2.52
N ALA A 38 -10.64 -1.27 -3.36
CA ALA A 38 -9.20 -1.30 -3.13
C ALA A 38 -8.83 -1.00 -1.66
N PHE A 39 -7.76 -1.64 -1.20
CA PHE A 39 -7.22 -1.68 0.17
C PHE A 39 -7.20 -0.36 0.98
N THR A 40 -7.32 0.80 0.34
CA THR A 40 -7.24 2.16 0.93
C THR A 40 -8.43 3.03 0.50
N LEU A 41 -9.62 2.85 1.08
CA LEU A 41 -10.82 3.51 0.54
C LEU A 41 -11.85 4.09 1.54
N ALA A 42 -11.47 4.39 2.78
CA ALA A 42 -12.48 4.79 3.78
C ALA A 42 -12.39 6.21 4.37
N ASN A 43 -11.45 7.06 3.93
CA ASN A 43 -10.97 8.30 4.59
C ASN A 43 -9.82 8.05 5.57
N SER A 44 -8.87 8.98 5.63
CA SER A 44 -7.80 9.03 6.63
C SER A 44 -8.10 10.09 7.69
N TRP A 45 -7.41 10.00 8.82
CA TRP A 45 -7.41 11.10 9.78
C TRP A 45 -6.66 12.31 9.21
N PRO A 46 -7.10 13.56 9.48
CA PRO A 46 -6.41 14.77 9.02
C PRO A 46 -5.12 15.07 9.80
N LYS A 47 -4.81 14.27 10.83
CA LYS A 47 -3.67 14.44 11.73
C LYS A 47 -2.83 13.17 11.77
N LYS A 48 -1.63 13.28 12.35
CA LYS A 48 -0.66 12.16 12.45
C LYS A 48 -0.27 11.80 13.89
N THR A 49 -0.72 12.57 14.88
CA THR A 49 -0.50 12.27 16.29
C THR A 49 -1.83 11.94 16.94
N PHE A 50 -1.87 10.76 17.54
CA PHE A 50 -3.07 10.14 18.05
C PHE A 50 -2.93 9.75 19.51
N THR A 51 -4.07 9.66 20.17
CA THR A 51 -4.22 9.19 21.53
C THR A 51 -5.13 7.96 21.55
N TRP A 52 -4.85 7.01 22.42
CA TRP A 52 -5.68 5.81 22.56
C TRP A 52 -5.86 5.43 24.02
N LYS A 53 -6.96 4.75 24.33
CA LYS A 53 -7.21 4.21 25.67
C LYS A 53 -8.02 2.92 25.63
N TRP A 54 -7.79 2.07 26.62
CA TRP A 54 -8.73 1.02 27.00
C TRP A 54 -9.89 1.63 27.79
N THR A 55 -11.11 1.25 27.45
CA THR A 55 -12.32 1.87 28.01
C THR A 55 -13.20 0.93 28.82
N ASP A 56 -12.90 -0.36 28.84
CA ASP A 56 -13.63 -1.34 29.65
C ASP A 56 -13.04 -1.45 31.07
N SER A 57 -13.85 -1.90 32.03
CA SER A 57 -13.38 -2.23 33.39
C SER A 57 -12.82 -3.65 33.45
N ASN A 58 -13.27 -4.51 32.53
CA ASN A 58 -12.77 -5.87 32.41
C ASN A 58 -11.62 -5.93 31.42
N PHE A 59 -10.81 -6.97 31.53
CA PHE A 59 -9.68 -7.24 30.65
C PHE A 59 -9.70 -8.71 30.22
N PRO A 60 -9.01 -9.06 29.12
CA PRO A 60 -8.67 -10.44 28.84
C PRO A 60 -8.07 -11.16 30.05
N LYS A 61 -8.16 -12.49 30.09
CA LYS A 61 -7.71 -13.29 31.25
C LYS A 61 -6.24 -13.09 31.64
N PHE A 62 -5.40 -12.60 30.72
CA PHE A 62 -4.00 -12.28 30.98
C PHE A 62 -3.77 -10.91 31.65
N GLY A 63 -4.83 -10.18 32.00
CA GLY A 63 -4.79 -8.99 32.85
C GLY A 63 -4.55 -7.66 32.13
N GLU A 64 -4.72 -6.57 32.88
CA GLU A 64 -4.63 -5.18 32.39
C GLU A 64 -3.25 -4.85 31.81
N GLU A 65 -2.19 -5.11 32.56
CA GLU A 65 -0.81 -4.76 32.16
C GLU A 65 -0.45 -5.38 30.80
N LYS A 66 -0.72 -6.68 30.64
CA LYS A 66 -0.43 -7.40 29.40
C LYS A 66 -1.35 -6.93 28.26
N THR A 67 -2.59 -6.54 28.55
CA THR A 67 -3.50 -5.95 27.55
C THR A 67 -2.96 -4.64 27.01
N SER A 68 -2.58 -3.71 27.90
CA SER A 68 -1.98 -2.44 27.49
C SER A 68 -0.65 -2.64 26.75
N GLU A 69 0.18 -3.60 27.17
CA GLU A 69 1.41 -3.95 26.44
C GLU A 69 1.11 -4.39 25.01
N GLN A 70 0.19 -5.34 24.80
CA GLN A 70 -0.18 -5.81 23.47
C GLN A 70 -0.78 -4.69 22.60
N LEU A 71 -1.57 -3.77 23.17
CA LEU A 71 -2.09 -2.63 22.45
C LEU A 71 -1.00 -1.63 22.06
N ARG A 72 -0.07 -1.30 22.97
CA ARG A 72 1.10 -0.45 22.64
C ARG A 72 1.87 -1.03 21.47
N GLU A 73 2.14 -2.34 21.49
CA GLU A 73 2.83 -3.00 20.40
C GLU A 73 2.03 -2.93 19.09
N SER A 74 0.72 -3.19 19.13
CA SER A 74 -0.16 -3.16 17.96
C SER A 74 -0.23 -1.78 17.30
N PHE A 75 -0.34 -0.70 18.10
CA PHE A 75 -0.28 0.67 17.59
C PHE A 75 1.12 0.99 17.01
N ASN A 76 2.17 0.56 17.71
CA ASN A 76 3.55 0.78 17.27
C ASN A 76 3.89 0.03 15.98
N ASP A 77 3.25 -1.11 15.71
CA ASP A 77 3.45 -1.88 14.49
C ASP A 77 3.12 -1.05 13.24
N TRP A 78 2.08 -0.20 13.29
CA TRP A 78 1.77 0.76 12.23
C TRP A 78 2.72 1.98 12.22
N ALA A 79 3.05 2.53 13.40
CA ALA A 79 3.95 3.69 13.54
C ALA A 79 5.41 3.43 13.11
N LYS A 80 5.80 2.15 12.94
CA LYS A 80 7.08 1.78 12.34
C LYS A 80 7.20 2.24 10.89
N TYR A 81 6.10 2.19 10.12
CA TYR A 81 6.13 2.33 8.66
C TYR A 81 5.52 3.62 8.12
N ALA A 82 4.82 4.38 8.96
CA ALA A 82 4.23 5.68 8.64
C ALA A 82 4.68 6.75 9.65
N PRO A 83 4.71 8.05 9.27
CA PRO A 83 5.08 9.15 10.15
C PRO A 83 3.90 9.52 11.08
N ILE A 84 3.41 8.53 11.82
CA ILE A 84 2.32 8.65 12.78
C ILE A 84 2.81 8.28 14.18
N THR A 85 2.21 8.87 15.20
CA THR A 85 2.56 8.62 16.61
C THR A 85 1.32 8.35 17.44
N PHE A 86 1.47 7.47 18.43
CA PHE A 86 0.38 7.08 19.33
C PHE A 86 0.81 7.28 20.77
N LYS A 87 -0.09 7.82 21.59
CA LYS A 87 0.09 8.00 23.02
C LYS A 87 -1.06 7.32 23.77
N GLU A 88 -0.73 6.40 24.67
CA GLU A 88 -1.69 5.87 25.64
C GLU A 88 -2.07 6.99 26.62
N VAL A 89 -3.37 7.18 26.85
CA VAL A 89 -3.90 8.16 27.82
C VAL A 89 -4.76 7.46 28.86
N SER A 90 -4.95 8.12 30.01
CA SER A 90 -5.77 7.57 31.07
C SER A 90 -7.24 7.42 30.64
N ARG A 91 -7.98 6.53 31.31
CA ARG A 91 -9.38 6.23 30.97
C ARG A 91 -10.30 7.47 30.95
N ASN A 92 -9.98 8.47 31.78
CA ASN A 92 -10.75 9.70 31.95
C ASN A 92 -10.41 10.79 30.92
N GLU A 93 -9.30 10.66 30.19
CA GLU A 93 -8.91 11.62 29.15
C GLU A 93 -9.67 11.37 27.85
N LYS A 94 -9.82 12.41 27.03
CA LYS A 94 -10.30 12.25 25.65
C LYS A 94 -9.22 11.54 24.83
N ALA A 95 -9.63 10.57 24.04
CA ALA A 95 -8.74 9.83 23.14
C ALA A 95 -9.32 9.81 21.72
N ASP A 96 -8.46 9.57 20.73
CA ASP A 96 -8.90 9.34 19.35
C ASP A 96 -9.39 7.92 19.17
N PHE A 97 -8.64 6.96 19.72
CA PHE A 97 -8.97 5.54 19.67
C PHE A 97 -9.51 5.05 21.01
N HIS A 98 -10.65 4.36 20.95
CA HIS A 98 -11.30 3.78 22.11
C HIS A 98 -11.37 2.27 21.92
N VAL A 99 -10.55 1.54 22.66
CA VAL A 99 -10.53 0.08 22.64
C VAL A 99 -11.37 -0.43 23.81
N ALA A 100 -12.28 -1.35 23.56
CA ALA A 100 -13.08 -2.03 24.59
C ALA A 100 -13.58 -3.36 24.06
N PHE A 101 -14.20 -4.14 24.95
CA PHE A 101 -15.04 -5.22 24.49
C PHE A 101 -16.31 -4.70 23.78
N ALA A 102 -16.83 -5.53 22.88
CA ALA A 102 -18.11 -5.32 22.24
C ALA A 102 -19.25 -5.61 23.23
N ASP A 103 -20.31 -4.81 23.18
CA ASP A 103 -21.49 -4.99 24.04
C ASP A 103 -22.31 -6.23 23.64
N ASN A 104 -22.18 -6.67 22.38
CA ASN A 104 -22.80 -7.87 21.84
C ASN A 104 -21.70 -8.78 21.28
N SER A 105 -21.73 -10.06 21.65
CA SER A 105 -20.88 -11.12 21.11
C SER A 105 -21.72 -12.17 20.38
N ASP A 106 -21.16 -12.80 19.35
CA ASP A 106 -21.80 -13.92 18.65
C ASP A 106 -21.32 -15.30 19.15
N GLY A 107 -20.55 -15.28 20.25
CA GLY A 107 -19.92 -16.44 20.86
C GLY A 107 -18.54 -16.74 20.26
N PRO A 108 -17.80 -17.72 20.80
CA PRO A 108 -16.42 -17.97 20.37
C PRO A 108 -16.29 -18.42 18.91
N GLY A 109 -15.23 -17.96 18.24
CA GLY A 109 -14.76 -18.49 16.97
C GLY A 109 -15.50 -17.99 15.72
N ARG A 110 -16.25 -16.88 15.83
CA ARG A 110 -16.98 -16.27 14.72
C ARG A 110 -16.45 -14.87 14.44
N THR A 111 -17.09 -13.85 14.99
CA THR A 111 -16.68 -12.46 14.81
C THR A 111 -15.72 -12.10 15.91
N LEU A 112 -14.42 -12.05 15.61
CA LEU A 112 -13.40 -11.82 16.64
C LEU A 112 -13.42 -10.40 17.18
N ALA A 113 -13.64 -9.44 16.27
CA ALA A 113 -13.60 -8.01 16.56
C ALA A 113 -14.15 -7.23 15.35
N TYR A 114 -14.33 -5.92 15.55
CA TYR A 114 -14.58 -4.96 14.49
C TYR A 114 -14.14 -3.55 14.90
N ALA A 115 -13.88 -2.70 13.92
CA ALA A 115 -13.52 -1.31 14.13
C ALA A 115 -14.37 -0.35 13.28
N TYR A 116 -14.46 0.87 13.77
CA TYR A 116 -15.04 1.98 13.02
C TYR A 116 -13.92 2.75 12.33
N PHE A 117 -14.12 3.00 11.04
CA PHE A 117 -13.22 3.79 10.21
C PHE A 117 -13.04 5.23 10.74
N PRO A 118 -11.97 5.92 10.30
CA PRO A 118 -11.77 7.34 10.61
C PRO A 118 -13.01 8.19 10.30
N THR A 119 -13.33 9.19 11.12
CA THR A 119 -12.61 9.66 12.32
C THR A 119 -13.25 9.16 13.62
N ASN A 120 -13.89 7.99 13.62
CA ASN A 120 -14.61 7.49 14.81
C ASN A 120 -13.66 6.83 15.83
N GLY A 121 -12.73 5.97 15.36
CA GLY A 121 -11.66 5.41 16.18
C GLY A 121 -12.07 4.37 17.23
N ARG A 122 -13.34 3.94 17.28
CA ARG A 122 -13.75 2.85 18.18
C ARG A 122 -13.30 1.49 17.63
N ILE A 123 -12.72 0.67 18.51
CA ILE A 123 -12.29 -0.70 18.25
C ILE A 123 -12.96 -1.60 19.29
N ARG A 124 -13.64 -2.65 18.83
CA ARG A 124 -14.49 -3.52 19.65
C ARG A 124 -14.07 -4.97 19.49
N LEU A 125 -13.63 -5.58 20.58
CA LEU A 125 -13.17 -6.97 20.64
C LEU A 125 -14.30 -7.84 21.20
N ASP A 126 -14.51 -9.04 20.68
CA ASP A 126 -15.51 -9.94 21.25
C ASP A 126 -15.01 -10.49 22.61
N PRO A 127 -15.73 -10.24 23.73
CA PRO A 127 -15.32 -10.73 25.06
C PRO A 127 -15.39 -12.26 25.23
N ALA A 128 -16.11 -12.98 24.37
CA ALA A 128 -16.26 -14.43 24.41
C ALA A 128 -15.07 -15.18 23.82
N GLU A 129 -14.20 -14.50 23.06
CA GLU A 129 -13.04 -15.13 22.45
C GLU A 129 -12.02 -15.58 23.50
N PRO A 130 -11.38 -16.76 23.30
CA PRO A 130 -10.31 -17.23 24.17
C PRO A 130 -9.02 -16.45 23.90
N TRP A 131 -8.98 -15.18 24.32
CA TRP A 131 -7.87 -14.27 24.07
C TRP A 131 -6.56 -14.78 24.67
N THR A 132 -5.53 -14.87 23.85
CA THR A 132 -4.15 -15.20 24.25
C THR A 132 -3.18 -14.09 23.81
N HIS A 133 -2.02 -14.03 24.44
CA HIS A 133 -0.89 -13.19 24.01
C HIS A 133 0.24 -14.04 23.39
N ARG A 134 -0.02 -15.34 23.17
CA ARG A 134 0.96 -16.30 22.65
C ARG A 134 0.70 -16.54 21.17
N TYR A 135 1.76 -16.83 20.43
CA TYR A 135 1.68 -17.15 19.00
C TYR A 135 1.57 -18.67 18.82
N ASP A 136 0.53 -19.26 19.40
CA ASP A 136 0.22 -20.69 19.36
C ASP A 136 -1.25 -20.92 18.94
N ASN A 137 -1.68 -22.18 18.94
CA ASN A 137 -3.04 -22.57 18.55
C ASN A 137 -3.99 -22.69 19.76
N ASP A 138 -3.61 -22.19 20.94
CA ASP A 138 -4.40 -22.36 22.18
C ASP A 138 -5.55 -21.34 22.31
N GLY A 139 -5.71 -20.45 21.35
CA GLY A 139 -6.79 -19.47 21.29
C GLY A 139 -6.52 -18.36 20.28
N THR A 140 -7.21 -17.23 20.45
CA THR A 140 -7.14 -16.10 19.53
C THR A 140 -6.08 -15.10 19.99
N ASN A 141 -5.02 -14.93 19.21
CA ASN A 141 -3.95 -13.99 19.54
C ASN A 141 -4.45 -12.53 19.50
N PHE A 142 -4.39 -11.87 20.65
CA PHE A 142 -4.91 -10.52 20.86
C PHE A 142 -4.20 -9.47 20.01
N ARG A 143 -2.86 -9.48 19.94
CA ARG A 143 -2.10 -8.47 19.17
C ARG A 143 -2.37 -8.57 17.68
N LEU A 144 -2.55 -9.78 17.14
CA LEU A 144 -2.91 -9.95 15.72
C LEU A 144 -4.26 -9.28 15.41
N VAL A 145 -5.29 -9.59 16.18
CA VAL A 145 -6.62 -9.01 15.98
C VAL A 145 -6.60 -7.50 16.24
N ALA A 146 -5.97 -7.04 17.33
CA ALA A 146 -5.86 -5.62 17.62
C ALA A 146 -5.12 -4.86 16.51
N THR A 147 -4.03 -5.41 15.96
CA THR A 147 -3.29 -4.80 14.84
C THR A 147 -4.17 -4.66 13.60
N HIS A 148 -4.94 -5.69 13.26
CA HIS A 148 -5.93 -5.67 12.18
C HIS A 148 -6.97 -4.56 12.38
N GLU A 149 -7.63 -4.53 13.53
CA GLU A 149 -8.68 -3.55 13.82
C GLU A 149 -8.15 -2.11 13.89
N ILE A 150 -6.91 -1.91 14.38
CA ILE A 150 -6.24 -0.61 14.33
C ILE A 150 -6.02 -0.17 12.88
N GLY A 151 -5.71 -1.09 11.96
CA GLY A 151 -5.60 -0.79 10.53
C GLY A 151 -6.90 -0.22 9.96
N HIS A 152 -8.04 -0.81 10.29
CA HIS A 152 -9.36 -0.27 9.98
C HIS A 152 -9.61 1.11 10.60
N ALA A 153 -9.30 1.26 11.89
CA ALA A 153 -9.45 2.53 12.58
C ALA A 153 -8.52 3.63 12.04
N LEU A 154 -7.44 3.25 11.34
CA LEU A 154 -6.54 4.13 10.59
C LEU A 154 -6.98 4.39 9.14
N GLY A 155 -7.93 3.63 8.60
CA GLY A 155 -8.51 3.86 7.27
C GLY A 155 -8.25 2.77 6.23
N LEU A 156 -7.61 1.66 6.61
CA LEU A 156 -7.36 0.51 5.72
C LEU A 156 -8.61 -0.37 5.62
N ASP A 157 -8.96 -0.81 4.42
CA ASP A 157 -10.02 -1.82 4.23
C ASP A 157 -9.41 -3.23 4.18
N HIS A 158 -10.23 -4.27 4.09
CA HIS A 158 -9.73 -5.63 3.98
C HIS A 158 -8.86 -5.82 2.74
N SER A 159 -7.74 -6.54 2.90
CA SER A 159 -6.92 -6.99 1.79
C SER A 159 -7.51 -8.25 1.15
N THR A 160 -7.27 -8.40 -0.16
CA THR A 160 -7.53 -9.66 -0.87
C THR A 160 -6.33 -10.61 -0.85
N ASP A 161 -5.18 -10.14 -0.36
CA ASP A 161 -4.00 -10.95 -0.10
C ASP A 161 -4.17 -11.70 1.23
N SER A 162 -4.19 -13.03 1.19
CA SER A 162 -4.36 -13.87 2.39
C SER A 162 -3.15 -13.91 3.31
N SER A 163 -2.04 -13.28 2.92
CA SER A 163 -0.86 -13.09 3.76
C SER A 163 -0.88 -11.79 4.57
N SER A 164 -1.73 -10.83 4.18
CA SER A 164 -1.86 -9.51 4.85
C SER A 164 -2.48 -9.65 6.25
N ILE A 165 -2.04 -8.80 7.19
CA ILE A 165 -2.70 -8.72 8.51
C ILE A 165 -4.13 -8.23 8.36
N MET A 166 -4.42 -7.43 7.34
CA MET A 166 -5.74 -6.93 6.99
C MET A 166 -6.57 -7.92 6.14
N ALA A 167 -6.13 -9.17 5.98
CA ALA A 167 -6.99 -10.21 5.42
C ALA A 167 -8.19 -10.45 6.35
N PRO A 168 -9.42 -10.65 5.83
CA PRO A 168 -10.63 -10.69 6.66
C PRO A 168 -10.68 -11.89 7.61
N TYR A 169 -10.10 -13.02 7.23
CA TYR A 169 -10.14 -14.26 8.02
C TYR A 169 -8.89 -14.38 8.89
N TYR A 170 -9.11 -14.80 10.13
CA TYR A 170 -8.05 -14.98 11.10
C TYR A 170 -7.04 -16.02 10.66
N LYS A 171 -5.77 -15.66 10.81
CA LYS A 171 -4.63 -16.54 10.61
C LYS A 171 -3.57 -16.20 11.64
N LEU A 172 -2.93 -17.23 12.16
CA LEU A 172 -1.77 -17.06 13.01
C LEU A 172 -0.58 -16.59 12.16
N ILE A 173 -0.15 -15.34 12.37
CA ILE A 173 1.00 -14.72 11.71
C ILE A 173 2.06 -14.47 12.79
N LYS A 174 3.32 -14.81 12.51
CA LYS A 174 4.40 -14.57 13.46
C LYS A 174 4.85 -13.09 13.42
N PRO A 175 5.37 -12.54 14.53
CA PRO A 175 5.75 -11.12 14.61
C PRO A 175 6.70 -10.62 13.52
N GLU A 176 7.60 -11.49 13.03
CA GLU A 176 8.65 -11.11 12.09
C GLU A 176 8.10 -10.72 10.71
N VAL A 177 6.91 -11.21 10.38
CA VAL A 177 6.24 -10.99 9.09
C VAL A 177 4.87 -10.34 9.26
N LEU A 178 4.63 -9.70 10.41
CA LEU A 178 3.31 -9.21 10.82
C LEU A 178 2.69 -8.22 9.83
N LEU A 179 3.50 -7.30 9.27
CA LEU A 179 3.05 -6.34 8.24
C LEU A 179 3.81 -6.61 6.93
N PRO A 180 3.29 -7.49 6.06
CA PRO A 180 3.80 -7.65 4.71
C PRO A 180 3.68 -6.37 3.88
N LYS A 181 4.22 -6.43 2.67
CA LYS A 181 4.32 -5.30 1.75
C LYS A 181 2.98 -4.57 1.55
N ASP A 182 1.89 -5.32 1.34
CA ASP A 182 0.56 -4.77 1.07
C ASP A 182 0.12 -3.81 2.21
N ASP A 183 0.20 -4.28 3.46
CA ASP A 183 -0.14 -3.50 4.66
C ASP A 183 0.70 -2.24 4.80
N ARG A 184 2.01 -2.36 4.59
CA ARG A 184 2.95 -1.22 4.65
C ARG A 184 2.63 -0.17 3.59
N GLN A 185 2.32 -0.60 2.37
CA GLN A 185 1.95 0.30 1.28
C GLN A 185 0.61 0.97 1.56
N GLY A 186 -0.36 0.25 2.10
CA GLY A 186 -1.65 0.83 2.47
C GLY A 186 -1.51 1.94 3.50
N ILE A 187 -0.80 1.69 4.60
CA ILE A 187 -0.64 2.72 5.65
C ILE A 187 0.16 3.93 5.14
N GLN A 188 1.17 3.69 4.29
CA GLN A 188 1.98 4.74 3.68
C GLN A 188 1.19 5.57 2.66
N ALA A 189 0.24 4.97 1.94
CA ALA A 189 -0.65 5.72 1.06
C ALA A 189 -1.58 6.68 1.83
N LEU A 190 -1.91 6.36 3.08
CA LEU A 190 -2.76 7.20 3.93
C LEU A 190 -1.98 8.31 4.65
N TYR A 191 -0.76 8.01 5.12
CA TYR A 191 -0.03 8.89 6.04
C TYR A 191 1.36 9.34 5.55
N GLY A 192 1.82 8.83 4.41
CA GLY A 192 3.15 9.03 3.86
C GLY A 192 4.17 8.02 4.39
N THR A 193 5.40 8.10 3.89
CA THR A 193 6.53 7.29 4.35
C THR A 193 7.25 7.98 5.51
N LYS A 194 7.80 7.18 6.43
CA LYS A 194 8.65 7.69 7.50
C LYS A 194 10.04 7.96 6.92
N THR A 195 10.33 9.22 6.56
CA THR A 195 11.71 9.63 6.23
C THR A 195 12.57 9.57 7.49
N PRO A 196 13.81 9.06 7.42
CA PRO A 196 14.78 9.25 8.50
C PRO A 196 14.90 10.75 8.80
N PRO A 197 15.09 11.16 10.08
CA PRO A 197 15.42 12.54 10.37
C PRO A 197 16.63 12.94 9.52
N ALA A 198 16.56 14.08 8.83
CA ALA A 198 17.76 14.68 8.27
C ALA A 198 18.70 14.99 9.44
N ASP A 199 19.79 14.23 9.57
CA ASP A 199 20.77 14.45 10.62
C ASP A 199 21.29 15.89 10.52
N LYS A 200 20.92 16.73 11.50
CA LYS A 200 21.62 17.98 11.76
C LYS A 200 22.99 17.60 12.32
N PHE A 201 23.99 17.55 11.47
CA PHE A 201 25.37 17.31 11.87
C PHE A 201 25.84 18.40 12.85
N THR A 202 26.13 18.01 14.10
CA THR A 202 27.02 18.75 15.00
C THR A 202 28.40 18.11 14.96
N GLU A 203 29.43 18.92 14.67
CA GLU A 203 30.83 18.53 14.64
C GLU A 203 31.33 17.95 15.98
N GLY A 204 32.00 16.80 15.94
CA GLY A 204 32.77 16.30 17.10
C GLY A 204 33.06 14.80 17.12
N LYS A 205 34.15 14.39 16.45
CA LYS A 205 34.94 13.15 16.64
C LYS A 205 34.27 11.91 17.27
N THR A 206 33.50 11.20 16.44
CA THR A 206 33.39 9.72 16.43
C THR A 206 33.41 9.30 14.96
N CYS A 207 33.91 8.10 14.60
CA CYS A 207 33.95 7.68 13.19
C CYS A 207 32.53 7.43 12.67
N GLY A 208 31.85 8.48 12.19
CA GLY A 208 30.58 8.36 11.49
C GLY A 208 30.73 7.44 10.28
N CYS A 209 29.68 6.68 9.94
CA CYS A 209 29.74 5.72 8.84
C CYS A 209 30.22 6.33 7.52
N ALA A 210 29.91 7.61 7.26
CA ALA A 210 30.43 8.34 6.11
C ALA A 210 31.97 8.44 6.07
N GLY A 211 32.63 8.61 7.22
CA GLY A 211 34.10 8.61 7.30
C GLY A 211 34.68 7.21 7.11
N TRP A 212 34.07 6.21 7.75
CA TRP A 212 34.46 4.80 7.62
C TRP A 212 34.38 4.31 6.17
N CYS A 213 33.32 4.69 5.44
CA CYS A 213 33.09 4.33 4.05
C CYS A 213 34.13 4.93 3.08
N ARG A 214 34.60 6.15 3.37
CA ARG A 214 35.60 6.83 2.53
C ARG A 214 37.01 6.23 2.66
N GLU A 215 37.38 5.72 3.83
CA GLU A 215 38.76 5.27 4.10
C GLU A 215 39.03 3.79 3.81
N ARG A 216 38.00 2.91 3.85
CA ARG A 216 38.19 1.44 3.87
C ARG A 216 37.78 0.71 2.59
N GLY A 217 37.06 1.36 1.66
CA GLY A 217 36.74 0.81 0.34
C GLY A 217 35.90 -0.47 0.32
N LYS A 218 35.19 -0.78 1.41
CA LYS A 218 34.35 -1.98 1.55
C LYS A 218 32.86 -1.62 1.61
N PRO A 219 31.96 -2.43 1.02
CA PRO A 219 30.53 -2.14 0.99
C PRO A 219 29.84 -2.25 2.36
N TYR A 220 30.44 -2.95 3.33
CA TYR A 220 29.94 -3.04 4.69
C TYR A 220 31.06 -3.38 5.70
N GLY A 221 30.86 -3.03 6.97
CA GLY A 221 31.73 -3.42 8.08
C GLY A 221 31.41 -2.68 9.38
N VAL A 222 32.16 -2.96 10.44
CA VAL A 222 31.88 -2.42 11.78
C VAL A 222 32.79 -1.22 12.08
N CYS A 223 32.21 -0.10 12.51
CA CYS A 223 32.94 1.06 13.02
C CYS A 223 32.79 1.15 14.55
N GLY A 224 33.62 2.00 15.19
CA GLY A 224 33.76 2.06 16.66
C GLY A 224 32.45 1.96 17.47
N ASN A 225 32.53 1.29 18.63
CA ASN A 225 31.41 0.88 19.48
C ASN A 225 30.43 -0.15 18.88
N GLY A 226 30.85 -0.92 17.86
CA GLY A 226 30.08 -2.08 17.39
C GLY A 226 28.95 -1.75 16.40
N HIS A 227 28.91 -0.53 15.89
CA HIS A 227 27.92 -0.13 14.89
C HIS A 227 28.28 -0.70 13.51
N THR A 228 27.30 -1.34 12.87
CA THR A 228 27.45 -1.84 11.50
C THR A 228 27.18 -0.71 10.52
N CYS A 229 28.19 -0.37 9.72
CA CYS A 229 28.10 0.59 8.64
C CYS A 229 27.93 -0.14 7.32
N ILE A 230 26.99 0.35 6.51
CA ILE A 230 26.73 -0.11 5.15
C ILE A 230 26.93 1.09 4.25
N CYS A 231 27.85 1.00 3.30
CA CYS A 231 28.23 2.10 2.44
C CYS A 231 27.36 2.10 1.20
N SER A 232 26.77 3.25 0.86
CA SER A 232 26.00 3.37 -0.37
C SER A 232 26.93 3.33 -1.59
N MET A 233 26.44 2.80 -2.71
CA MET A 233 27.20 2.77 -3.98
C MET A 233 27.60 4.17 -4.48
N THR A 234 26.92 5.21 -4.00
CA THR A 234 27.20 6.63 -4.27
C THR A 234 28.38 7.20 -3.47
N GLU A 235 28.77 6.56 -2.36
CA GLU A 235 29.90 6.97 -1.51
C GLU A 235 31.23 6.29 -1.91
N LEU A 236 31.18 5.36 -2.85
CA LEU A 236 32.35 4.71 -3.45
C LEU A 236 32.73 5.45 -4.74
N THR A 237 33.80 6.26 -4.68
CA THR A 237 34.30 7.01 -5.85
C THR A 237 35.20 6.14 -6.73
N LYS A 238 35.40 6.54 -8.00
CA LYS A 238 36.30 5.87 -8.97
C LYS A 238 37.75 5.73 -8.47
N GLU A 239 38.17 6.53 -7.50
CA GLU A 239 39.52 6.49 -6.89
C GLU A 239 39.66 5.39 -5.83
N ASN A 240 38.54 4.90 -5.27
CA ASN A 240 38.51 3.93 -4.18
C ASN A 240 38.39 2.46 -4.65
N ILE A 241 38.34 2.25 -5.97
CA ILE A 241 38.26 0.92 -6.60
C ILE A 241 39.60 0.69 -7.31
N GLY A 242 40.32 -0.36 -6.90
CA GLY A 242 41.63 -0.73 -7.48
C GLY A 242 41.60 -0.78 -9.01
N SER A 243 42.68 -0.29 -9.61
CA SER A 243 42.85 0.05 -11.02
C SER A 243 42.80 -1.14 -11.99
N GLY A 244 42.15 -0.96 -13.15
CA GLY A 244 42.37 -1.87 -14.29
C GLY A 244 41.54 -1.64 -15.55
N CYS A 245 40.24 -1.36 -15.45
CA CYS A 245 39.37 -1.04 -16.60
C CYS A 245 37.99 -0.59 -16.09
N THR A 246 37.45 0.50 -16.60
CA THR A 246 36.07 0.91 -16.29
C THR A 246 35.15 0.55 -17.47
N CYS A 247 33.95 0.02 -17.21
CA CYS A 247 32.96 -0.29 -18.27
C CYS A 247 32.66 0.95 -19.15
N ASP A 248 32.76 2.14 -18.56
CA ASP A 248 32.60 3.44 -19.19
C ASP A 248 33.67 3.71 -20.28
N ALA A 249 34.94 3.36 -20.02
CA ALA A 249 36.02 3.42 -21.03
C ALA A 249 35.88 2.33 -22.11
N TRP A 250 35.37 1.15 -21.76
CA TRP A 250 35.12 0.05 -22.68
C TRP A 250 34.00 0.38 -23.70
N CYS A 251 32.91 1.00 -23.25
CA CYS A 251 31.76 1.36 -24.10
C CYS A 251 32.07 2.50 -25.09
N ARG A 252 32.94 3.46 -24.73
CA ARG A 252 33.29 4.59 -25.60
C ARG A 252 34.14 4.21 -26.82
N ASN A 253 34.92 3.13 -26.73
CA ASN A 253 35.89 2.78 -27.76
C ASN A 253 35.39 1.75 -28.80
N ARG A 254 34.24 1.09 -28.60
CA ARG A 254 33.83 -0.06 -29.44
C ARG A 254 32.54 0.09 -30.23
N GLY A 255 31.80 1.19 -30.06
CA GLY A 255 30.49 1.37 -30.69
C GLY A 255 29.45 0.46 -30.03
N TYR A 256 28.34 1.06 -29.60
CA TYR A 256 27.26 0.34 -28.93
C TYR A 256 26.69 -0.69 -29.90
N HIS A 257 26.89 -2.00 -29.68
CA HIS A 257 25.93 -3.09 -29.93
C HIS A 257 26.56 -4.46 -29.56
N LYS A 258 25.95 -5.14 -28.56
CA LYS A 258 26.25 -6.43 -27.90
C LYS A 258 27.33 -6.40 -26.79
N GLY A 259 26.94 -6.87 -25.61
CA GLY A 259 27.74 -6.90 -24.38
C GLY A 259 28.96 -7.85 -24.46
N GLY A 260 29.92 -7.64 -23.56
CA GLY A 260 31.14 -8.41 -23.46
C GLY A 260 31.81 -8.31 -22.09
N VAL A 261 32.85 -9.11 -21.87
CA VAL A 261 33.58 -9.19 -20.60
C VAL A 261 34.74 -8.19 -20.58
N CYS A 262 34.90 -7.47 -19.47
CA CYS A 262 35.96 -6.50 -19.23
C CYS A 262 36.63 -6.78 -17.88
N GLY A 263 37.96 -6.95 -17.88
CA GLY A 263 38.72 -7.31 -16.67
C GLY A 263 38.26 -8.63 -16.05
N ASP A 264 38.52 -8.82 -14.74
CA ASP A 264 38.34 -10.03 -13.90
C ASP A 264 36.92 -10.66 -13.89
N GLY A 265 36.38 -11.01 -15.06
CA GLY A 265 35.13 -11.75 -15.22
C GLY A 265 33.84 -10.93 -15.24
N TYR A 266 33.91 -9.59 -15.21
CA TYR A 266 32.70 -8.76 -15.19
C TYR A 266 32.14 -8.52 -16.61
N THR A 267 30.85 -8.78 -16.79
CA THR A 267 30.14 -8.53 -18.06
C THR A 267 29.56 -7.12 -18.06
N CYS A 268 30.01 -6.26 -18.99
CA CYS A 268 29.50 -4.90 -19.15
C CYS A 268 28.39 -4.87 -20.21
N VAL A 269 27.27 -4.23 -19.90
CA VAL A 269 26.17 -3.93 -20.85
C VAL A 269 26.05 -2.41 -20.97
N CYS A 270 26.26 -1.87 -22.17
CA CYS A 270 26.26 -0.43 -22.40
C CYS A 270 24.82 0.08 -22.57
N ALA A 271 24.31 0.83 -21.59
CA ALA A 271 23.02 1.53 -21.69
C ALA A 271 23.19 2.89 -22.38
N SER A 272 22.25 3.27 -23.25
CA SER A 272 22.25 4.56 -23.94
C SER A 272 22.06 5.71 -22.95
N SER A 273 22.77 6.81 -23.18
CA SER A 273 22.88 7.99 -22.33
C SER A 273 21.56 8.74 -22.08
N ALA A 274 20.81 8.29 -21.08
CA ALA A 274 19.81 9.09 -20.38
C ALA A 274 19.87 8.73 -18.88
N ASP A 275 20.20 9.73 -18.06
CA ASP A 275 20.10 9.83 -16.59
C ASP A 275 19.70 8.56 -15.78
N PRO A 276 20.63 7.95 -15.00
CA PRO A 276 20.34 6.75 -14.23
C PRO A 276 19.64 6.99 -12.88
N SER A 277 19.15 8.21 -12.59
CA SER A 277 18.44 8.49 -11.32
C SER A 277 16.94 8.17 -11.33
N THR A 278 16.34 7.67 -12.43
CA THR A 278 14.86 7.61 -12.53
C THR A 278 14.20 6.24 -12.65
N GLU A 279 14.94 5.11 -12.67
CA GLU A 279 14.29 3.78 -12.79
C GLU A 279 14.36 2.85 -11.58
N LEU A 280 15.15 3.16 -10.54
CA LEU A 280 15.21 2.30 -9.34
C LEU A 280 14.41 2.81 -8.13
N GLU A 281 13.92 4.06 -8.15
CA GLU A 281 12.94 4.57 -7.17
C GLU A 281 11.47 4.37 -7.58
N GLN A 282 11.19 3.86 -8.79
CA GLN A 282 9.81 3.66 -9.27
C GLN A 282 9.24 2.26 -9.09
N LEU A 283 9.80 1.40 -8.23
CA LEU A 283 9.31 0.01 -8.14
C LEU A 283 8.16 -0.22 -7.12
N TYR A 284 7.69 0.77 -6.35
CA TYR A 284 6.88 0.50 -5.13
C TYR A 284 5.73 1.49 -4.77
N LEU A 285 5.01 2.11 -5.72
CA LEU A 285 3.81 2.92 -5.38
C LEU A 285 2.67 2.84 -6.43
N PHE A 286 2.35 1.63 -6.87
CA PHE A 286 1.28 1.38 -7.83
C PHE A 286 0.09 0.73 -7.14
N VAL A 287 -1.08 1.37 -7.18
CA VAL A 287 -2.34 0.69 -6.83
C VAL A 287 -2.92 0.10 -8.11
N VAL A 288 -3.04 -1.23 -8.16
CA VAL A 288 -3.63 -1.95 -9.29
C VAL A 288 -5.15 -1.94 -9.13
N VAL A 289 -5.87 -1.40 -10.12
CA VAL A 289 -7.33 -1.28 -10.08
C VAL A 289 -7.96 -1.64 -11.41
N THR A 290 -9.25 -1.98 -11.37
CA THR A 290 -10.13 -1.79 -12.52
C THR A 290 -11.01 -0.57 -12.28
N ILE A 291 -11.30 0.20 -13.33
CA ILE A 291 -12.07 1.45 -13.21
C ILE A 291 -13.36 1.29 -13.99
N GLN A 292 -14.49 1.25 -13.31
CA GLN A 292 -15.81 1.02 -13.88
C GLN A 292 -16.65 2.28 -13.82
N ASN A 293 -17.27 2.65 -14.93
CA ASN A 293 -18.25 3.72 -14.94
C ASN A 293 -19.49 3.31 -14.12
N ALA A 294 -19.92 4.15 -13.19
CA ALA A 294 -21.02 3.85 -12.28
C ALA A 294 -22.38 3.77 -13.00
N GLN A 295 -22.56 4.53 -14.09
CA GLN A 295 -23.80 4.55 -14.86
C GLN A 295 -23.89 3.41 -15.87
N THR A 296 -22.81 3.13 -16.60
CA THR A 296 -22.83 2.15 -17.70
C THR A 296 -22.42 0.75 -17.26
N GLY A 297 -21.68 0.63 -16.15
CA GLY A 297 -21.07 -0.64 -15.73
C GLY A 297 -19.91 -1.09 -16.61
N LEU A 298 -19.53 -0.31 -17.64
CA LEU A 298 -18.41 -0.60 -18.52
C LEU A 298 -17.09 -0.18 -17.84
N ARG A 299 -16.02 -0.93 -18.11
CA ARG A 299 -14.68 -0.69 -17.56
C ARG A 299 -13.81 0.08 -18.52
N LEU A 300 -13.02 1.00 -17.99
CA LEU A 300 -11.95 1.68 -18.67
C LEU A 300 -10.97 0.64 -19.24
N ASP A 301 -10.74 0.73 -20.54
CA ASP A 301 -9.99 -0.25 -21.33
C ASP A 301 -9.12 0.52 -22.34
N SER A 302 -8.02 -0.08 -22.76
CA SER A 302 -7.14 0.50 -23.77
C SER A 302 -6.46 -0.57 -24.61
N ASN A 303 -5.82 -0.17 -25.71
CA ASN A 303 -5.07 -1.10 -26.54
C ASN A 303 -3.63 -0.61 -26.81
N ALA A 304 -2.83 -1.43 -27.51
CA ALA A 304 -1.44 -1.13 -27.83
C ALA A 304 -1.28 0.08 -28.77
N ASP A 305 -2.33 0.46 -29.51
CA ASP A 305 -2.33 1.60 -30.44
C ASP A 305 -2.59 2.95 -29.73
N GLY A 306 -2.72 2.95 -28.41
CA GLY A 306 -3.00 4.16 -27.63
C GLY A 306 -4.49 4.56 -27.59
N ARG A 307 -5.40 3.72 -28.11
CA ARG A 307 -6.84 3.98 -28.04
C ARG A 307 -7.38 3.61 -26.67
N VAL A 308 -8.30 4.42 -26.18
CA VAL A 308 -9.00 4.21 -24.91
C VAL A 308 -10.50 4.26 -25.13
N TYR A 309 -11.22 3.45 -24.37
CA TYR A 309 -12.66 3.28 -24.47
C TYR A 309 -13.16 2.66 -23.17
N THR A 310 -14.48 2.48 -23.06
CA THR A 310 -15.05 1.61 -22.02
C THR A 310 -15.64 0.36 -22.63
N HIS A 311 -15.37 -0.80 -22.05
CA HIS A 311 -15.84 -2.09 -22.53
C HIS A 311 -16.45 -2.92 -21.39
N ALA A 312 -17.34 -3.87 -21.71
CA ALA A 312 -17.87 -4.83 -20.76
C ALA A 312 -16.74 -5.52 -19.93
N PRO A 313 -16.97 -5.85 -18.65
CA PRO A 313 -15.98 -6.48 -17.77
C PRO A 313 -15.55 -7.88 -18.27
N LYS A 314 -14.50 -7.94 -19.07
CA LYS A 314 -13.96 -9.18 -19.66
C LYS A 314 -12.83 -9.78 -18.84
N GLY A 315 -12.24 -9.02 -17.90
CA GLY A 315 -11.23 -9.52 -16.95
C GLY A 315 -9.82 -9.67 -17.55
N GLY A 316 -9.48 -8.88 -18.57
CA GLY A 316 -8.16 -8.90 -19.22
C GLY A 316 -7.21 -7.79 -18.74
N PRO A 317 -5.89 -7.91 -19.00
CA PRO A 317 -4.87 -6.97 -18.53
C PRO A 317 -5.02 -5.56 -19.13
N PHE A 318 -5.75 -5.42 -20.24
CA PHE A 318 -6.08 -4.13 -20.85
C PHE A 318 -7.14 -3.32 -20.06
N GLN A 319 -7.89 -3.98 -19.17
CA GLN A 319 -8.86 -3.34 -18.26
C GLN A 319 -8.26 -3.01 -16.88
N VAL A 320 -6.98 -3.29 -16.69
CA VAL A 320 -6.27 -3.14 -15.43
C VAL A 320 -5.34 -1.93 -15.52
N TRP A 321 -5.36 -1.10 -14.49
CA TRP A 321 -4.65 0.18 -14.45
C TRP A 321 -3.86 0.32 -13.15
N HIS A 322 -2.65 0.84 -13.25
CA HIS A 322 -1.85 1.31 -12.14
C HIS A 322 -2.16 2.77 -11.88
N ILE A 323 -2.66 3.09 -10.69
CA ILE A 323 -2.64 4.44 -10.15
C ILE A 323 -1.25 4.68 -9.58
N ILE A 324 -0.54 5.64 -10.16
CA ILE A 324 0.81 6.05 -9.77
C ILE A 324 0.69 7.42 -9.12
N ASN A 325 0.70 7.48 -7.80
CA ASN A 325 0.59 8.76 -7.10
C ASN A 325 1.82 9.63 -7.40
N THR A 326 1.58 10.91 -7.61
CA THR A 326 2.63 11.93 -7.67
C THR A 326 2.65 12.71 -6.36
N ASN A 327 3.74 13.40 -6.08
CA ASN A 327 3.92 14.19 -4.85
C ASN A 327 2.98 15.42 -4.74
N GLU A 328 2.04 15.61 -5.67
CA GLU A 328 1.27 16.84 -5.88
C GLU A 328 -0.26 16.63 -5.76
N ASN A 329 -0.73 15.71 -4.91
CA ASN A 329 -2.16 15.34 -4.80
C ASN A 329 -2.80 14.89 -6.14
N SER A 330 -1.98 14.48 -7.10
CA SER A 330 -2.40 13.97 -8.40
C SER A 330 -1.82 12.57 -8.64
N PHE A 331 -2.28 11.89 -9.66
CA PHE A 331 -1.80 10.57 -10.03
C PHE A 331 -1.75 10.41 -11.54
N ASN A 332 -0.93 9.48 -12.01
CA ASN A 332 -1.00 8.97 -13.36
C ASN A 332 -1.79 7.66 -13.40
N LEU A 333 -2.45 7.37 -14.53
CA LEU A 333 -3.05 6.07 -14.81
C LEU A 333 -2.22 5.36 -15.88
N LYS A 334 -1.49 4.31 -15.50
CA LYS A 334 -0.72 3.49 -16.44
C LYS A 334 -1.46 2.19 -16.69
N ASN A 335 -1.78 1.88 -17.94
CA ASN A 335 -2.40 0.62 -18.28
C ASN A 335 -1.44 -0.56 -18.03
N TYR A 336 -1.94 -1.64 -17.44
CA TYR A 336 -1.13 -2.80 -17.04
C TYR A 336 -0.54 -3.55 -18.25
N ALA A 337 -1.35 -3.78 -19.28
CA ALA A 337 -0.92 -4.54 -20.47
C ALA A 337 0.07 -3.75 -21.34
N THR A 338 -0.21 -2.47 -21.58
CA THR A 338 0.53 -1.67 -22.57
C THR A 338 1.65 -0.84 -21.96
N GLY A 339 1.58 -0.57 -20.66
CA GLY A 339 2.50 0.34 -19.99
C GLY A 339 2.33 1.82 -20.38
N LEU A 340 1.31 2.15 -21.18
CA LEU A 340 1.00 3.51 -21.61
C LEU A 340 0.17 4.25 -20.55
N PHE A 341 0.28 5.57 -20.53
CA PHE A 341 -0.29 6.50 -19.55
C PHE A 341 -1.51 7.20 -20.13
N LEU A 342 -2.61 7.25 -19.38
CA LEU A 342 -3.82 7.99 -19.75
C LEU A 342 -3.53 9.49 -19.81
N ASP A 343 -3.89 10.09 -20.93
CA ASP A 343 -3.65 11.48 -21.29
C ASP A 343 -4.93 12.07 -21.90
N SER A 344 -5.10 13.38 -21.85
CA SER A 344 -6.22 14.07 -22.50
C SER A 344 -5.82 15.48 -22.94
N ASN A 345 -6.62 16.07 -23.81
CA ASN A 345 -6.37 17.42 -24.33
C ASN A 345 -7.56 18.38 -24.08
N GLY A 346 -7.37 19.65 -24.45
CA GLY A 346 -8.40 20.69 -24.30
C GLY A 346 -9.67 20.47 -25.14
N ASN A 347 -9.60 19.65 -26.19
CA ASN A 347 -10.73 19.33 -27.07
C ASN A 347 -11.66 18.26 -26.47
N GLY A 348 -11.21 17.55 -25.44
CA GLY A 348 -11.97 16.46 -24.82
C GLY A 348 -11.54 15.07 -25.26
N ASP A 349 -10.52 14.94 -26.11
CA ASP A 349 -10.00 13.64 -26.51
C ASP A 349 -9.25 12.99 -25.35
N VAL A 350 -9.36 11.67 -25.24
CA VAL A 350 -8.62 10.85 -24.29
C VAL A 350 -7.90 9.76 -25.07
N TYR A 351 -6.67 9.48 -24.69
CA TYR A 351 -5.80 8.49 -25.34
C TYR A 351 -4.73 8.03 -24.33
N THR A 352 -3.94 7.03 -24.70
CA THR A 352 -2.76 6.63 -23.92
C THR A 352 -1.47 6.83 -24.70
N LEU A 353 -0.42 7.32 -24.02
CA LEU A 353 0.92 7.56 -24.59
C LEU A 353 2.02 7.14 -23.63
N THR A 354 3.27 7.12 -24.09
CA THR A 354 4.41 6.96 -23.19
C THR A 354 4.48 8.10 -22.17
N ARG A 355 5.15 7.88 -21.05
CA ARG A 355 5.27 8.89 -20.00
C ARG A 355 5.97 10.13 -20.55
N ASN A 356 5.28 11.26 -20.52
CA ASN A 356 5.82 12.55 -20.99
C ASN A 356 6.02 13.56 -19.85
N GLY A 357 5.56 13.27 -18.63
CA GLY A 357 5.70 14.12 -17.45
C GLY A 357 4.80 15.36 -17.45
N GLY A 358 4.02 15.57 -18.51
CA GLY A 358 3.12 16.71 -18.67
C GLY A 358 1.89 16.63 -17.77
N ALA A 359 1.29 17.79 -17.50
CA ALA A 359 0.10 17.90 -16.66
C ALA A 359 -1.15 17.22 -17.27
N ASN A 360 -1.17 17.01 -18.60
CA ASN A 360 -2.23 16.26 -19.28
C ASN A 360 -2.25 14.76 -18.92
N GLN A 361 -1.14 14.20 -18.40
CA GLN A 361 -1.11 12.83 -17.87
C GLN A 361 -1.44 12.74 -16.38
N LYS A 362 -1.62 13.89 -15.71
CA LYS A 362 -1.90 13.96 -14.29
C LYS A 362 -3.41 14.11 -14.06
N TRP A 363 -3.93 13.33 -13.12
CA TRP A 363 -5.34 13.24 -12.80
C TRP A 363 -5.55 13.41 -11.30
N THR A 364 -6.73 13.86 -10.90
CA THR A 364 -7.13 14.03 -9.50
C THR A 364 -8.50 13.40 -9.28
N PHE A 365 -8.78 13.02 -8.04
CA PHE A 365 -10.12 12.57 -7.64
C PHE A 365 -10.86 13.72 -6.98
N ASN A 366 -12.08 13.97 -7.45
CA ASN A 366 -13.07 14.75 -6.72
C ASN A 366 -14.28 13.85 -6.45
N GLY A 367 -14.28 13.21 -5.28
CA GLY A 367 -15.21 12.12 -4.97
C GLY A 367 -15.03 10.93 -5.91
N ARG A 368 -16.04 10.64 -6.74
CA ARG A 368 -16.00 9.60 -7.78
C ARG A 368 -15.59 10.12 -9.17
N THR A 369 -15.38 11.43 -9.30
CA THR A 369 -15.02 12.05 -10.56
C THR A 369 -13.51 12.05 -10.74
N ILE A 370 -13.04 11.67 -11.93
CA ILE A 370 -11.63 11.72 -12.32
C ILE A 370 -11.41 12.97 -13.15
N ILE A 371 -10.60 13.92 -12.67
CA ILE A 371 -10.41 15.23 -13.29
C ILE A 371 -8.98 15.38 -13.78
N ASN A 372 -8.80 15.77 -15.03
CA ASN A 372 -7.49 16.06 -15.59
C ASN A 372 -6.92 17.34 -14.99
N VAL A 373 -5.66 17.33 -14.55
CA VAL A 373 -5.02 18.46 -13.87
C VAL A 373 -4.82 19.65 -14.80
N ALA A 374 -4.45 19.41 -16.06
CA ALA A 374 -4.17 20.49 -17.00
C ALA A 374 -5.44 21.16 -17.52
N THR A 375 -6.45 20.36 -17.87
CA THR A 375 -7.65 20.87 -18.54
C THR A 375 -8.80 21.18 -17.58
N GLY A 376 -8.76 20.65 -16.36
CA GLY A 376 -9.87 20.73 -15.40
C GLY A 376 -11.12 19.95 -15.83
N ARG A 377 -11.04 19.17 -16.92
CA ARG A 377 -12.15 18.40 -17.47
C ARG A 377 -12.26 17.04 -16.78
N ALA A 378 -13.49 16.61 -16.55
CA ALA A 378 -13.82 15.32 -15.97
C ALA A 378 -13.85 14.22 -17.04
N LEU A 379 -13.30 13.06 -16.71
CA LEU A 379 -13.41 11.86 -17.52
C LEU A 379 -14.87 11.38 -17.55
N ASP A 380 -15.38 11.15 -18.75
CA ASP A 380 -16.78 10.87 -19.04
C ASP A 380 -16.89 9.72 -20.06
N SER A 381 -18.03 9.04 -20.09
CA SER A 381 -18.28 7.98 -21.05
C SER A 381 -19.75 7.84 -21.42
N ASN A 382 -20.08 6.87 -22.27
CA ASN A 382 -21.47 6.58 -22.63
C ASN A 382 -21.70 5.07 -22.80
N TYR A 383 -22.96 4.69 -23.05
CA TYR A 383 -23.33 3.28 -23.25
C TYR A 383 -22.72 2.64 -24.51
N ASP A 384 -22.30 3.45 -25.50
CA ASP A 384 -21.63 2.97 -26.72
C ASP A 384 -20.15 2.64 -26.49
N GLY A 385 -19.63 2.89 -25.29
CA GLY A 385 -18.23 2.63 -24.95
C GLY A 385 -17.27 3.78 -25.31
N LYS A 386 -17.78 4.93 -25.75
CA LYS A 386 -16.92 6.11 -26.01
C LYS A 386 -16.42 6.69 -24.70
N LEU A 387 -15.14 7.08 -24.69
CA LEU A 387 -14.48 7.75 -23.57
C LEU A 387 -13.98 9.11 -24.03
N TYR A 388 -14.23 10.14 -23.24
CA TYR A 388 -13.86 11.52 -23.55
C TYR A 388 -13.77 12.32 -22.24
N THR A 389 -13.40 13.60 -22.29
CA THR A 389 -13.54 14.50 -21.14
C THR A 389 -14.52 15.63 -21.42
N LEU A 390 -15.26 16.07 -20.41
CA LEU A 390 -16.17 17.22 -20.44
C LEU A 390 -15.95 18.14 -19.24
N ALA A 391 -16.57 19.32 -19.24
CA ALA A 391 -16.68 20.11 -18.02
C ALA A 391 -17.35 19.26 -16.92
N PRO A 392 -16.89 19.33 -15.67
CA PRO A 392 -17.55 18.67 -14.55
C PRO A 392 -19.02 19.11 -14.48
N ASN A 393 -19.95 18.15 -14.65
CA ASN A 393 -21.38 18.42 -14.75
C ASN A 393 -22.20 17.68 -13.68
N GLY A 394 -21.55 16.86 -12.85
CA GLY A 394 -22.20 16.08 -11.78
C GLY A 394 -23.05 14.91 -12.29
N GLY A 395 -23.03 14.63 -13.60
CA GLY A 395 -23.75 13.53 -14.22
C GLY A 395 -23.16 12.17 -13.85
N ASN A 396 -24.00 11.14 -13.84
CA ASN A 396 -23.58 9.80 -13.44
C ASN A 396 -22.53 9.16 -14.36
N PHE A 397 -22.43 9.61 -15.61
CA PHE A 397 -21.40 9.18 -16.55
C PHE A 397 -20.00 9.71 -16.19
N GLN A 398 -19.88 10.69 -15.28
CA GLN A 398 -18.59 11.14 -14.73
C GLN A 398 -18.21 10.43 -13.44
N ASN A 399 -19.06 9.51 -12.94
CA ASN A 399 -18.79 8.77 -11.72
C ASN A 399 -18.08 7.45 -12.03
N TRP A 400 -16.90 7.27 -11.45
CA TRP A 400 -16.07 6.08 -11.64
C TRP A 400 -15.85 5.34 -10.32
N ILE A 401 -15.99 4.02 -10.38
CA ILE A 401 -15.82 3.09 -9.28
C ILE A 401 -14.52 2.33 -9.51
N ARG A 402 -13.61 2.42 -8.54
CA ARG A 402 -12.37 1.64 -8.52
C ARG A 402 -12.64 0.31 -7.81
N GLN A 403 -12.35 -0.80 -8.47
CA GLN A 403 -12.52 -2.17 -7.96
C GLN A 403 -11.18 -2.88 -7.90
#